data_AF-A0A1I4PUP0-F1
#
_entry.id   AF-A0A1I4PUP0-F1
#
_cell.length_a   1.000
_cell.length_b   1.000
_cell.length_c   1.000
_cell.angle_alpha   90.00
_cell.angle_beta   90.00
_cell.angle_gamma   90.00
#
_symmetry.space_group_name_H-M   'P 1'
#
loop_
_entity.id
_entity.type
_entity.pdbx_description
1 polymer ?
#
loop_
_entity_poly.entity_id
_entity_poly.type
_entity_poly.pdbx_seq_one_letter_code
_entity_poly.pdbx_strand_id
1 'polypeptide(L)'
;MRVLMLAYFYPPLGGAGVQRSLKFSKYLPEFGITPSIISADSSAYTQDSSLLAEVPAGLEVLRLRHTPMMARLLSLARRHARARAPTATPGAVKSGGGPAAGRWRDRALRVVGALQFPDDKVAWSRQVVPAAQSLMRRAPIDLVYSSAPPVSAHLAAMKVARRARVPWVADFRDLWTENPDYSAPHWRRVLDRRLESRLLAAADGIVTVSEQMAATLAGRVRPGVPVLSIPNGYDEADFADATARERSPGEFRIVHAGTFYGNRSPDSFLRGVEQLFQNEPQARQRLRIRLVGNVGSRFESLLSSFESRLPGVLERTGYVEHHRALAEILAADALLLVIGGDSEGAAGVMTGKLFEYLRAGRPILLLGAPSGEAAQLLRKTGAGDALDHNEPSQVAALLSRWMAGAAPRPVPESAAAYERRALAGRLGEFLGAVHDRFHGRN
;
A
#
# COMPACT_ATOMS: atom_id res chain seq x y z
N MET A 1 10.29 25.48 -7.65
CA MET A 1 9.14 25.02 -8.47
C MET A 1 7.94 24.74 -7.56
N ARG A 2 6.75 25.26 -7.86
CA ARG A 2 5.51 25.04 -7.09
C ARG A 2 4.66 23.95 -7.74
N VAL A 3 4.36 22.90 -7.00
CA VAL A 3 3.64 21.72 -7.50
C VAL A 3 2.30 21.57 -6.80
N LEU A 4 1.21 21.53 -7.58
CA LEU A 4 -0.10 21.17 -7.05
C LEU A 4 -0.26 19.64 -7.05
N MET A 5 -0.28 19.03 -5.87
CA MET A 5 -0.51 17.59 -5.69
C MET A 5 -1.99 17.31 -5.41
N LEU A 6 -2.61 16.50 -6.28
CA LEU A 6 -3.94 15.95 -6.06
C LEU A 6 -3.83 14.55 -5.47
N ALA A 7 -4.02 14.47 -4.15
CA ALA A 7 -3.92 13.24 -3.37
C ALA A 7 -5.21 13.05 -2.57
N TYR A 8 -6.14 12.24 -3.09
CA TYR A 8 -7.42 12.00 -2.40
C TYR A 8 -7.19 11.46 -0.99
N PHE A 9 -6.30 10.46 -0.86
CA PHE A 9 -5.89 9.88 0.41
C PHE A 9 -4.67 10.64 0.95
N TYR A 10 -4.90 11.48 1.95
CA TYR A 10 -3.89 12.31 2.61
C TYR A 10 -4.30 12.53 4.07
N PRO A 11 -3.37 12.79 5.03
CA PRO A 11 -3.75 12.97 6.43
C PRO A 11 -4.84 14.05 6.64
N PRO A 12 -5.83 13.81 7.53
CA PRO A 12 -5.84 12.78 8.58
C PRO A 12 -6.40 11.42 8.15
N LEU A 13 -6.64 11.18 6.85
CA LEU A 13 -6.96 9.83 6.40
C LEU A 13 -5.76 8.91 6.67
N GLY A 14 -6.04 7.68 7.07
CA GLY A 14 -5.05 6.63 7.31
C GLY A 14 -5.01 5.57 6.21
N GLY A 15 -4.10 4.62 6.38
CA GLY A 15 -3.92 3.46 5.48
C GLY A 15 -2.81 3.62 4.46
N ALA A 16 -2.45 2.51 3.80
CA ALA A 16 -1.26 2.43 2.94
C ALA A 16 -1.26 3.43 1.77
N GLY A 17 -2.44 3.84 1.28
CA GLY A 17 -2.55 4.80 0.19
C GLY A 17 -2.15 6.24 0.53
N VAL A 18 -2.06 6.57 1.82
CA VAL A 18 -1.73 7.91 2.33
C VAL A 18 -0.23 8.15 2.34
N GLN A 19 0.52 7.11 2.72
CA GLN A 19 1.95 7.17 3.03
C GLN A 19 2.78 7.75 1.89
N ARG A 20 2.55 7.29 0.65
CA ARG A 20 3.34 7.75 -0.50
C ARG A 20 3.23 9.25 -0.74
N SER A 21 2.01 9.78 -0.78
CA SER A 21 1.79 11.20 -1.03
C SER A 21 2.27 12.07 0.12
N LEU A 22 2.05 11.62 1.37
CA LEU A 22 2.55 12.28 2.57
C LEU A 22 4.06 12.41 2.55
N LYS A 23 4.79 11.30 2.42
CA LYS A 23 6.25 11.28 2.48
C LYS A 23 6.89 12.04 1.30
N PHE A 24 6.29 12.02 0.10
CA PHE A 24 6.75 12.91 -0.98
C PHE A 24 6.55 14.39 -0.62
N SER A 25 5.36 14.79 -0.15
CA SER A 25 5.12 16.18 0.24
C SER A 25 5.98 16.65 1.41
N LYS A 26 6.42 15.73 2.28
CA LYS A 26 7.33 15.98 3.40
C LYS A 26 8.73 16.35 2.91
N TYR A 27 9.28 15.60 1.95
CA TYR A 27 10.68 15.71 1.55
C TYR A 27 10.94 16.53 0.27
N LEU A 28 9.97 16.68 -0.62
CA LEU A 28 10.10 17.51 -1.83
C LEU A 28 10.61 18.95 -1.60
N PRO A 29 10.24 19.65 -0.49
CA PRO A 29 10.79 20.98 -0.17
C PRO A 29 12.32 21.05 -0.14
N GLU A 30 12.98 19.97 0.29
CA GLU A 30 14.44 19.90 0.36
C GLU A 30 15.11 19.88 -1.02
N PHE A 31 14.34 19.53 -2.05
CA PHE A 31 14.77 19.50 -3.45
C PHE A 31 14.24 20.70 -4.24
N GLY A 32 13.93 21.82 -3.56
CA GLY A 32 13.49 23.07 -4.20
C GLY A 32 12.06 23.04 -4.76
N ILE A 33 11.27 22.04 -4.36
CA ILE A 33 9.88 21.87 -4.80
C ILE A 33 8.94 22.19 -3.65
N THR A 34 8.10 23.21 -3.83
CA THR A 34 7.09 23.61 -2.85
C THR A 34 5.75 22.96 -3.20
N PRO A 35 5.28 21.94 -2.46
CA PRO A 35 4.00 21.31 -2.74
C PRO A 35 2.83 22.10 -2.15
N SER A 36 1.71 22.08 -2.85
CA SER A 36 0.38 22.41 -2.30
C SER A 36 -0.54 21.23 -2.55
N ILE A 37 -1.32 20.83 -1.53
CA ILE A 37 -2.11 19.59 -1.58
C ILE A 37 -3.60 19.92 -1.68
N ILE A 38 -4.30 19.24 -2.59
CA ILE A 38 -5.76 19.12 -2.52
C ILE A 38 -6.12 17.66 -2.22
N SER A 39 -6.83 17.45 -1.11
CA SER A 39 -7.20 16.12 -0.62
C SER A 39 -8.69 16.04 -0.24
N ALA A 40 -9.13 14.85 0.17
CA ALA A 40 -10.49 14.65 0.65
C ALA A 40 -10.57 14.79 2.18
N ASP A 41 -11.64 15.44 2.65
CA ASP A 41 -12.15 15.32 4.01
C ASP A 41 -13.33 14.34 3.98
N SER A 42 -13.13 13.14 4.53
CA SER A 42 -14.12 12.07 4.45
C SER A 42 -14.05 11.13 5.65
N SER A 43 -15.12 11.14 6.45
CA SER A 43 -15.28 10.24 7.61
C SER A 43 -15.61 8.79 7.22
N ALA A 44 -15.70 8.48 5.92
CA ALA A 44 -16.01 7.15 5.42
C ALA A 44 -14.79 6.21 5.37
N TYR A 45 -13.59 6.75 5.60
CA TYR A 45 -12.32 6.03 5.54
C TYR A 45 -11.65 5.99 6.92
N THR A 46 -10.69 5.08 7.06
CA THR A 46 -9.80 5.01 8.23
C THR A 46 -9.21 6.38 8.51
N GLN A 47 -9.24 6.80 9.77
CA GLN A 47 -8.62 8.03 10.23
C GLN A 47 -7.35 7.68 11.01
N ASP A 48 -6.31 8.46 10.79
CA ASP A 48 -5.06 8.40 11.54
C ASP A 48 -4.55 9.84 11.69
N SER A 49 -4.88 10.43 12.84
CA SER A 49 -4.48 11.81 13.15
C SER A 49 -3.00 11.93 13.51
N SER A 50 -2.32 10.81 13.84
CA SER A 50 -0.89 10.84 14.17
C SER A 50 -0.06 11.29 12.95
N LEU A 51 -0.50 10.93 11.74
CA LEU A 51 0.13 11.33 10.48
C LEU A 51 0.08 12.84 10.20
N LEU A 52 -0.73 13.61 10.93
CA LEU A 52 -0.71 15.07 10.81
C LEU A 52 0.60 15.68 11.32
N ALA A 53 1.26 15.03 12.28
CA ALA A 53 2.56 15.47 12.81
C ALA A 53 3.67 15.42 11.75
N GLU A 54 3.48 14.62 10.70
CA GLU A 54 4.42 14.47 9.59
C GLU A 54 4.22 15.49 8.45
N VAL A 55 3.10 16.22 8.46
CA VAL A 55 2.84 17.25 7.46
C VAL A 55 3.70 18.47 7.80
N PRO A 56 4.61 18.92 6.90
CA PRO A 56 5.48 20.06 7.19
C PRO A 56 4.71 21.31 7.61
N ALA A 57 5.21 22.01 8.62
CA ALA A 57 4.66 23.28 9.05
C ALA A 57 4.68 24.28 7.88
N GLY A 58 3.51 24.85 7.56
CA GLY A 58 3.35 25.78 6.44
C GLY A 58 3.02 25.13 5.08
N LEU A 59 2.94 23.80 4.99
CA LEU A 59 2.44 23.13 3.78
C LEU A 59 0.95 23.46 3.59
N GLU A 60 0.59 24.05 2.45
CA GLU A 60 -0.80 24.37 2.14
C GLU A 60 -1.58 23.10 1.79
N VAL A 61 -2.53 22.70 2.67
CA VAL A 61 -3.39 21.52 2.46
C VAL A 61 -4.86 21.95 2.43
N LEU A 62 -5.46 21.95 1.24
CA LEU A 62 -6.88 22.23 1.04
C LEU A 62 -7.68 20.92 1.03
N ARG A 63 -8.49 20.72 2.08
CA ARG A 63 -9.31 19.52 2.25
C ARG A 63 -10.73 19.76 1.76
N LEU A 64 -11.19 18.97 0.80
CA LEU A 64 -12.52 19.08 0.21
C LEU A 64 -13.44 17.99 0.77
N ARG A 65 -14.59 18.39 1.33
CA ARG A 65 -15.56 17.45 1.88
C ARG A 65 -16.07 16.48 0.82
N HIS A 66 -16.05 15.20 1.16
CA HIS A 66 -16.59 14.16 0.31
C HIS A 66 -17.19 13.01 1.12
N THR A 67 -18.44 12.68 0.81
CA THR A 67 -19.12 11.49 1.34
C THR A 67 -19.44 10.57 0.18
N PRO A 68 -18.82 9.36 0.11
CA PRO A 68 -19.13 8.39 -0.92
C PRO A 68 -20.63 8.07 -0.97
N MET A 69 -21.18 7.90 -2.17
CA MET A 69 -22.62 7.68 -2.36
C MET A 69 -23.14 6.49 -1.55
N MET A 70 -22.38 5.38 -1.51
CA MET A 70 -22.75 4.20 -0.70
C MET A 70 -22.77 4.49 0.80
N ALA A 71 -21.77 5.23 1.30
CA ALA A 71 -21.76 5.64 2.71
C ALA A 71 -22.98 6.52 3.03
N ARG A 72 -23.36 7.42 2.11
CA ARG A 72 -24.55 8.28 2.25
C ARG A 72 -25.83 7.44 2.30
N LEU A 73 -26.02 6.49 1.37
CA LEU A 73 -27.19 5.60 1.33
C LEU A 73 -27.27 4.72 2.59
N LEU A 74 -26.16 4.12 3.02
CA LEU A 74 -26.12 3.32 4.25
C LEU A 74 -26.43 4.16 5.49
N SER A 75 -25.95 5.40 5.55
CA SER A 75 -26.27 6.31 6.66
C SER A 75 -27.76 6.66 6.72
N LEU A 76 -28.40 6.86 5.57
CA LEU A 76 -29.84 7.14 5.47
C LEU A 76 -30.68 5.91 5.86
N ALA A 77 -30.26 4.72 5.43
CA ALA A 77 -30.89 3.46 5.82
C ALA A 77 -30.78 3.22 7.33
N ARG A 78 -29.61 3.46 7.93
CA ARG A 78 -29.40 3.38 9.39
C ARG A 78 -30.22 4.41 10.16
N ARG A 79 -30.36 5.64 9.65
CA ARG A 79 -31.23 6.68 10.24
C ARG A 79 -32.70 6.28 10.18
N HIS A 80 -33.17 5.74 9.05
CA HIS A 80 -34.54 5.24 8.92
C HIS A 80 -34.81 4.03 9.84
N ALA A 81 -33.84 3.12 9.98
CA ALA A 81 -33.95 1.99 10.90
C ALA A 81 -33.98 2.45 12.37
N ARG A 82 -33.16 3.43 12.76
CA ARG A 82 -33.19 4.04 14.10
C ARG A 82 -34.48 4.81 14.37
N ALA A 83 -35.02 5.52 13.36
CA ALA A 83 -36.28 6.25 13.48
C ALA A 83 -37.51 5.31 13.58
N ARG A 84 -37.37 4.05 13.14
CA ARG A 84 -38.42 3.02 13.19
C ARG A 84 -38.24 2.02 14.34
N ALA A 85 -37.18 2.11 15.14
CA ALA A 85 -36.97 1.22 16.26
C ALA A 85 -37.78 1.74 17.47
N PRO A 86 -38.76 0.98 18.00
CA PRO A 86 -39.26 1.21 19.35
C PRO A 86 -38.12 0.95 20.33
N THR A 87 -38.16 1.58 21.50
CA THR A 87 -37.29 1.25 22.64
C THR A 87 -37.44 -0.23 22.97
N ALA A 88 -36.49 -1.05 22.52
CA ALA A 88 -36.44 -2.48 22.79
C ALA A 88 -35.01 -2.89 23.16
N THR A 89 -34.95 -3.80 24.13
CA THR A 89 -33.82 -4.39 24.86
C THR A 89 -32.73 -4.94 23.93
N PRO A 90 -31.43 -4.84 24.30
CA PRO A 90 -30.33 -5.32 23.47
C PRO A 90 -30.22 -6.85 23.55
N GLY A 91 -30.60 -7.54 22.47
CA GLY A 91 -30.39 -8.96 22.30
C GLY A 91 -31.18 -9.50 21.11
N ALA A 92 -30.49 -10.17 20.19
CA ALA A 92 -31.03 -10.82 18.98
C ALA A 92 -31.38 -9.90 17.78
N VAL A 93 -30.36 -9.52 17.00
CA VAL A 93 -30.55 -9.31 15.56
C VAL A 93 -30.20 -10.62 14.85
N LYS A 94 -31.22 -11.43 14.53
CA LYS A 94 -31.08 -12.53 13.57
C LYS A 94 -30.97 -11.94 12.16
N SER A 95 -29.84 -12.14 11.48
CA SER A 95 -29.69 -11.83 10.06
C SER A 95 -30.42 -12.87 9.21
N GLY A 96 -31.74 -12.69 9.04
CA GLY A 96 -32.57 -13.51 8.15
C GLY A 96 -32.51 -13.00 6.71
N GLY A 97 -31.63 -13.58 5.90
CA GLY A 97 -31.64 -13.40 4.44
C GLY A 97 -31.00 -14.60 3.77
N GLY A 98 -31.78 -15.36 3.00
CA GLY A 98 -31.28 -16.55 2.30
C GLY A 98 -30.14 -16.22 1.30
N PRO A 99 -29.30 -17.19 0.92
CA PRO A 99 -28.13 -16.98 0.05
C PRO A 99 -28.48 -16.28 -1.28
N ALA A 100 -29.69 -16.51 -1.80
CA ALA A 100 -30.19 -15.86 -3.02
C ALA A 100 -30.40 -14.34 -2.84
N ALA A 101 -31.02 -13.91 -1.74
CA ALA A 101 -31.26 -12.49 -1.47
C ALA A 101 -29.94 -11.71 -1.27
N GLY A 102 -28.94 -12.36 -0.66
CA GLY A 102 -27.56 -11.84 -0.59
C GLY A 102 -26.94 -11.62 -1.97
N ARG A 103 -27.03 -12.62 -2.86
CA ARG A 103 -26.50 -12.53 -4.23
C ARG A 103 -27.13 -11.42 -5.07
N TRP A 104 -28.44 -11.22 -4.98
CA TRP A 104 -29.12 -10.12 -5.68
C TRP A 104 -28.71 -8.76 -5.14
N ARG A 105 -28.58 -8.62 -3.81
CA ARG A 105 -28.07 -7.41 -3.17
C ARG A 105 -26.63 -7.10 -3.62
N ASP A 106 -25.76 -8.09 -3.62
CA ASP A 106 -24.35 -7.93 -4.02
C ASP A 106 -24.21 -7.60 -5.51
N ARG A 107 -25.11 -8.15 -6.35
CA ARG A 107 -25.19 -7.80 -7.78
C ARG A 107 -25.70 -6.37 -7.97
N ALA A 108 -26.73 -5.94 -7.24
CA ALA A 108 -27.23 -4.57 -7.30
C ALA A 108 -26.18 -3.56 -6.82
N LEU A 109 -25.49 -3.82 -5.71
CA LEU A 109 -24.39 -2.98 -5.21
C LEU A 109 -23.24 -2.86 -6.21
N ARG A 110 -22.88 -3.96 -6.90
CA ARG A 110 -21.88 -3.92 -8.00
C ARG A 110 -22.32 -3.04 -9.16
N VAL A 111 -23.59 -3.11 -9.56
CA VAL A 111 -24.13 -2.27 -10.64
C VAL A 111 -24.12 -0.79 -10.22
N VAL A 112 -24.62 -0.47 -9.03
CA VAL A 112 -24.62 0.91 -8.53
C VAL A 112 -23.20 1.46 -8.39
N GLY A 113 -22.25 0.66 -7.88
CA GLY A 113 -20.83 1.01 -7.86
C GLY A 113 -20.27 1.25 -9.28
N ALA A 114 -20.63 0.41 -10.25
CA ALA A 114 -20.20 0.57 -11.64
C ALA A 114 -20.78 1.82 -12.34
N LEU A 115 -21.91 2.38 -11.85
CA LEU A 115 -22.45 3.65 -12.34
C LEU A 115 -21.64 4.86 -11.85
N GLN A 116 -20.85 4.71 -10.78
CA GLN A 116 -19.94 5.74 -10.31
C GLN A 116 -18.67 5.74 -11.18
N PHE A 117 -18.66 6.59 -12.21
CA PHE A 117 -17.59 6.67 -13.21
C PHE A 117 -16.71 7.92 -13.03
N PRO A 118 -15.37 7.80 -13.02
CA PRO A 118 -14.59 6.57 -13.08
C PRO A 118 -14.48 5.83 -11.74
N ASP A 119 -14.94 6.43 -10.65
CA ASP A 119 -15.03 5.79 -9.35
C ASP A 119 -16.01 6.57 -8.47
N ASP A 120 -16.20 6.12 -7.24
CA ASP A 120 -17.05 6.75 -6.24
C ASP A 120 -16.55 8.12 -5.75
N LYS A 121 -15.40 8.60 -6.23
CA LYS A 121 -14.80 9.89 -5.89
C LYS A 121 -15.01 10.96 -6.96
N VAL A 122 -15.82 10.68 -7.98
CA VAL A 122 -16.13 11.65 -9.05
C VAL A 122 -16.78 12.94 -8.52
N ALA A 123 -17.52 12.87 -7.42
CA ALA A 123 -18.10 14.06 -6.79
C ALA A 123 -17.02 14.95 -6.14
N TRP A 124 -15.96 14.36 -5.60
CA TRP A 124 -14.79 15.11 -5.12
C TRP A 124 -14.02 15.75 -6.27
N SER A 125 -13.75 15.02 -7.36
CA SER A 125 -12.97 15.55 -8.49
C SER A 125 -13.63 16.75 -9.18
N ARG A 126 -14.97 16.87 -9.11
CA ARG A 126 -15.71 18.05 -9.58
C ARG A 126 -15.42 19.31 -8.74
N GLN A 127 -15.19 19.15 -7.43
CA GLN A 127 -14.86 20.25 -6.52
C GLN A 127 -13.40 20.70 -6.65
N VAL A 128 -12.51 19.78 -7.07
CA VAL A 128 -11.06 20.06 -7.18
C VAL A 128 -10.74 21.17 -8.18
N VAL A 129 -11.42 21.21 -9.32
CA VAL A 129 -11.15 22.20 -10.37
C VAL A 129 -11.31 23.65 -9.88
N PRO A 130 -12.49 24.07 -9.34
CA PRO A 130 -12.65 25.45 -8.85
C PRO A 130 -11.77 25.73 -7.64
N ALA A 131 -11.53 24.73 -6.79
CA ALA A 131 -10.61 24.84 -5.66
C ALA A 131 -9.16 25.13 -6.10
N ALA A 132 -8.66 24.38 -7.09
CA ALA A 132 -7.35 24.59 -7.69
C ALA A 132 -7.23 25.96 -8.34
N GLN A 133 -8.27 26.41 -9.07
CA GLN A 133 -8.28 27.77 -9.64
C GLN A 133 -8.22 28.86 -8.56
N SER A 134 -8.88 28.64 -7.42
CA SER A 134 -8.80 29.58 -6.29
C SER A 134 -7.41 29.62 -5.67
N LEU A 135 -6.74 28.48 -5.56
CA LEU A 135 -5.38 28.35 -5.09
C LEU A 135 -4.41 29.09 -6.03
N MET A 136 -4.55 28.84 -7.34
CA MET A 136 -3.71 29.41 -8.38
C MET A 136 -3.80 30.93 -8.48
N ARG A 137 -4.93 31.54 -8.08
CA ARG A 137 -5.06 33.00 -8.00
C ARG A 137 -4.20 33.61 -6.88
N ARG A 138 -3.90 32.84 -5.84
CA ARG A 138 -3.06 33.29 -4.70
C ARG A 138 -1.59 33.07 -4.98
N ALA A 139 -1.25 31.94 -5.60
CA ALA A 139 0.11 31.63 -6.00
C ALA A 139 0.11 30.81 -7.30
N PRO A 140 0.91 31.19 -8.31
CA PRO A 140 1.02 30.41 -9.53
C PRO A 140 1.57 29.01 -9.23
N ILE A 141 1.14 28.04 -10.04
CA ILE A 141 1.65 26.66 -9.99
C ILE A 141 2.42 26.40 -11.27
N ASP A 142 3.48 25.60 -11.18
CA ASP A 142 4.37 25.30 -12.30
C ASP A 142 4.11 23.90 -12.89
N LEU A 143 3.48 23.01 -12.11
CA LEU A 143 3.20 21.63 -12.49
C LEU A 143 2.06 21.05 -11.63
N VAL A 144 1.25 20.16 -12.20
CA VAL A 144 0.27 19.36 -11.47
C VAL A 144 0.78 17.93 -11.32
N TYR A 145 0.76 17.42 -10.10
CA TYR A 145 0.99 16.02 -9.78
C TYR A 145 -0.30 15.39 -9.27
N SER A 146 -0.57 14.13 -9.58
CA SER A 146 -1.71 13.42 -9.01
C SER A 146 -1.40 11.97 -8.75
N SER A 147 -1.89 11.43 -7.64
CA SER A 147 -1.72 10.02 -7.28
C SER A 147 -3.05 9.27 -7.36
N ALA A 148 -3.06 8.13 -8.04
CA ALA A 148 -4.18 7.20 -8.12
C ALA A 148 -3.80 5.82 -7.55
N PRO A 149 -4.77 5.00 -7.12
CA PRO A 149 -6.21 5.29 -7.01
C PRO A 149 -6.53 6.39 -5.97
N PRO A 150 -7.61 7.19 -6.18
CA PRO A 150 -8.65 7.05 -7.19
C PRO A 150 -8.32 7.72 -8.54
N VAL A 151 -8.85 7.17 -9.64
CA VAL A 151 -8.69 7.71 -11.01
C VAL A 151 -9.38 9.06 -11.18
N SER A 152 -10.40 9.34 -10.38
CA SER A 152 -10.99 10.67 -10.25
C SER A 152 -9.95 11.77 -9.95
N ALA A 153 -8.85 11.46 -9.25
CA ALA A 153 -7.75 12.40 -9.05
C ALA A 153 -7.02 12.73 -10.35
N HIS A 154 -6.68 11.73 -11.16
CA HIS A 154 -6.10 11.95 -12.49
C HIS A 154 -7.04 12.75 -13.41
N LEU A 155 -8.34 12.45 -13.38
CA LEU A 155 -9.32 13.19 -14.18
C LEU A 155 -9.40 14.67 -13.78
N ALA A 156 -9.34 14.98 -12.48
CA ALA A 156 -9.25 16.36 -12.01
C ALA A 156 -7.92 17.00 -12.43
N ALA A 157 -6.80 16.29 -12.25
CA ALA A 157 -5.46 16.77 -12.54
C ALA A 157 -5.31 17.20 -14.00
N MET A 158 -5.70 16.32 -14.93
CA MET A 158 -5.71 16.60 -16.36
C MET A 158 -6.52 17.86 -16.68
N LYS A 159 -7.67 18.07 -16.01
CA LYS A 159 -8.51 19.26 -16.23
C LYS A 159 -7.91 20.52 -15.64
N VAL A 160 -7.22 20.43 -14.51
CA VAL A 160 -6.54 21.57 -13.87
C VAL A 160 -5.33 21.97 -14.71
N ALA A 161 -4.45 21.02 -15.03
CA ALA A 161 -3.25 21.23 -15.82
C ALA A 161 -3.55 21.90 -17.17
N ARG A 162 -4.56 21.41 -17.91
CA ARG A 162 -4.99 22.02 -19.18
C ARG A 162 -5.48 23.46 -19.05
N ARG A 163 -6.22 23.78 -17.98
CA ARG A 163 -6.70 25.15 -17.74
C ARG A 163 -5.56 26.07 -17.32
N ALA A 164 -4.64 25.52 -16.54
CA ALA A 164 -3.45 26.20 -16.03
C ALA A 164 -2.35 26.37 -17.09
N ARG A 165 -2.38 25.57 -18.17
CA ARG A 165 -1.32 25.45 -19.18
C ARG A 165 0.04 25.08 -18.57
N VAL A 166 0.01 24.12 -17.65
CA VAL A 166 1.19 23.56 -16.98
C VAL A 166 1.25 22.05 -17.21
N PRO A 167 2.43 21.42 -17.13
CA PRO A 167 2.57 19.99 -17.29
C PRO A 167 1.82 19.21 -16.21
N TRP A 168 1.41 17.99 -16.57
CA TRP A 168 0.81 17.04 -15.65
C TRP A 168 1.61 15.74 -15.53
N VAL A 169 1.99 15.41 -14.29
CA VAL A 169 2.57 14.12 -13.92
C VAL A 169 1.54 13.24 -13.22
N ALA A 170 1.30 12.05 -13.78
CA ALA A 170 0.34 11.07 -13.26
C ALA A 170 1.07 9.91 -12.56
N ASP A 171 0.96 9.85 -11.24
CA ASP A 171 1.41 8.70 -10.44
C ASP A 171 0.29 7.66 -10.38
N PHE A 172 0.39 6.66 -11.26
CA PHE A 172 -0.56 5.56 -11.32
C PHE A 172 -0.44 4.64 -10.11
N ARG A 173 0.70 4.68 -9.42
CA ARG A 173 1.11 3.69 -8.43
C ARG A 173 1.05 2.29 -9.03
N ASP A 174 -0.08 1.61 -8.90
CA ASP A 174 -0.38 0.31 -9.52
C ASP A 174 -1.03 0.49 -10.91
N LEU A 175 -1.05 -0.55 -11.74
CA LEU A 175 -1.85 -0.52 -12.97
C LEU A 175 -3.33 -0.31 -12.63
N TRP A 176 -4.11 0.30 -13.54
CA TRP A 176 -5.55 0.47 -13.33
C TRP A 176 -6.34 -0.63 -14.05
N THR A 177 -6.43 -0.61 -15.38
CA THR A 177 -7.32 -1.56 -16.09
C THR A 177 -6.74 -2.97 -16.23
N GLU A 178 -5.44 -3.10 -16.04
CA GLU A 178 -4.69 -4.36 -16.03
C GLU A 178 -4.22 -4.78 -14.65
N ASN A 179 -4.76 -4.14 -13.60
CA ASN A 179 -4.54 -4.63 -12.26
C ASN A 179 -5.22 -5.99 -12.09
N PRO A 180 -4.52 -7.03 -11.58
CA PRO A 180 -5.13 -8.32 -11.27
C PRO A 180 -6.30 -8.20 -10.27
N ASP A 181 -6.22 -7.24 -9.34
CA ASP A 181 -7.26 -6.99 -8.34
C ASP A 181 -8.41 -6.11 -8.88
N TYR A 182 -8.31 -5.60 -10.12
CA TYR A 182 -9.36 -4.77 -10.72
C TYR A 182 -10.50 -5.61 -11.29
N SER A 183 -11.66 -5.53 -10.64
CA SER A 183 -12.87 -6.22 -11.06
C SER A 183 -13.99 -5.22 -11.41
N ALA A 184 -14.43 -5.24 -12.66
CA ALA A 184 -15.56 -4.46 -13.15
C ALA A 184 -16.33 -5.23 -14.24
N PRO A 185 -17.63 -4.96 -14.45
CA PRO A 185 -18.38 -5.52 -15.58
C PRO A 185 -17.71 -5.26 -16.94
N HIS A 186 -17.90 -6.14 -17.93
CA HIS A 186 -17.29 -6.03 -19.26
C HIS A 186 -17.48 -4.66 -19.93
N TRP A 187 -18.72 -4.17 -19.97
CA TRP A 187 -19.04 -2.85 -20.53
C TRP A 187 -18.29 -1.72 -19.82
N ARG A 188 -18.11 -1.84 -18.50
CA ARG A 188 -17.44 -0.86 -17.65
C ARG A 188 -15.95 -0.85 -17.91
N ARG A 189 -15.33 -2.04 -18.05
CA ARG A 189 -13.92 -2.19 -18.46
C ARG A 189 -13.61 -1.55 -19.80
N VAL A 190 -14.56 -1.52 -20.74
CA VAL A 190 -14.37 -0.81 -22.03
C VAL A 190 -14.28 0.69 -21.80
N LEU A 191 -15.16 1.26 -20.95
CA LEU A 191 -15.12 2.68 -20.62
C LEU A 191 -13.87 3.05 -19.83
N ASP A 192 -13.46 2.21 -18.88
CA ASP A 192 -12.26 2.42 -18.08
C ASP A 192 -11.00 2.40 -18.95
N ARG A 193 -10.87 1.43 -19.87
CA ARG A 193 -9.75 1.39 -20.83
C ARG A 193 -9.70 2.62 -21.72
N ARG A 194 -10.85 3.07 -22.22
CA ARG A 194 -10.92 4.31 -23.02
C ARG A 194 -10.49 5.53 -22.20
N LEU A 195 -10.90 5.62 -20.94
CA LEU A 195 -10.47 6.71 -20.07
C LEU A 195 -8.98 6.60 -19.73
N GLU A 196 -8.47 5.41 -19.43
CA GLU A 196 -7.05 5.16 -19.16
C GLU A 196 -6.21 5.61 -20.35
N SER A 197 -6.54 5.17 -21.58
CA SER A 197 -5.86 5.63 -22.79
C SER A 197 -5.91 7.14 -22.95
N ARG A 198 -7.04 7.78 -22.63
CA ARG A 198 -7.16 9.25 -22.67
C ARG A 198 -6.29 9.95 -21.62
N LEU A 199 -6.17 9.38 -20.43
CA LEU A 199 -5.32 9.92 -19.35
C LEU A 199 -3.85 9.76 -19.70
N LEU A 200 -3.43 8.57 -20.15
CA LEU A 200 -2.06 8.30 -20.61
C LEU A 200 -1.66 9.20 -21.79
N ALA A 201 -2.57 9.41 -22.75
CA ALA A 201 -2.34 10.32 -23.87
C ALA A 201 -2.31 11.80 -23.46
N ALA A 202 -2.78 12.15 -22.26
CA ALA A 202 -2.84 13.53 -21.79
C ALA A 202 -1.75 13.89 -20.77
N ALA A 203 -1.09 12.90 -20.17
CA ALA A 203 0.00 13.12 -19.23
C ALA A 203 1.28 13.55 -19.96
N ASP A 204 2.09 14.34 -19.27
CA ASP A 204 3.40 14.81 -19.71
C ASP A 204 4.55 14.07 -19.02
N GLY A 205 4.24 13.34 -17.95
CA GLY A 205 5.10 12.33 -17.34
C GLY A 205 4.28 11.31 -16.54
N ILE A 206 4.77 10.08 -16.44
CA ILE A 206 4.12 9.01 -15.66
C ILE A 206 5.05 8.54 -14.55
N VAL A 207 4.48 8.29 -13.36
CA VAL A 207 5.14 7.61 -12.27
C VAL A 207 4.38 6.33 -11.91
N THR A 208 5.09 5.26 -11.58
CA THR A 208 4.54 3.99 -11.07
C THR A 208 5.49 3.38 -10.05
N VAL A 209 5.15 2.24 -9.45
CA VAL A 209 5.91 1.65 -8.34
C VAL A 209 6.92 0.58 -8.76
N SER A 210 6.92 0.15 -10.01
CA SER A 210 7.87 -0.86 -10.44
C SER A 210 8.33 -0.77 -11.89
N GLU A 211 9.47 -1.40 -12.18
CA GLU A 211 10.05 -1.44 -13.52
C GLU A 211 9.14 -2.19 -14.50
N GLN A 212 8.51 -3.30 -14.08
CA GLN A 212 7.60 -4.04 -14.95
C GLN A 212 6.33 -3.23 -15.26
N MET A 213 5.78 -2.52 -14.26
CA MET A 213 4.64 -1.62 -14.49
C MET A 213 5.04 -0.42 -15.34
N ALA A 214 6.25 0.11 -15.15
CA ALA A 214 6.79 1.22 -15.94
C ALA A 214 6.94 0.83 -17.40
N ALA A 215 7.48 -0.36 -17.70
CA ALA A 215 7.57 -0.89 -19.05
C ALA A 215 6.18 -1.06 -19.69
N THR A 216 5.21 -1.60 -18.94
CA THR A 216 3.82 -1.74 -19.40
C THR A 216 3.19 -0.40 -19.74
N LEU A 217 3.35 0.62 -18.90
CA LEU A 217 2.82 1.97 -19.13
C LEU A 217 3.56 2.71 -20.25
N ALA A 218 4.88 2.52 -20.35
CA ALA A 218 5.70 3.11 -21.41
C ALA A 218 5.24 2.67 -22.81
N GLY A 219 4.79 1.42 -22.97
CA GLY A 219 4.20 0.94 -24.21
C GLY A 219 2.85 1.57 -24.61
N ARG A 220 2.25 2.41 -23.74
CA ARG A 220 0.91 2.99 -23.93
C ARG A 220 0.87 4.51 -23.93
N VAL A 221 1.94 5.17 -23.50
CA VAL A 221 2.04 6.63 -23.53
C VAL A 221 2.42 7.12 -24.92
N ARG A 222 2.26 8.43 -25.16
CA ARG A 222 2.73 9.05 -26.39
C ARG A 222 4.26 8.95 -26.49
N PRO A 223 4.83 8.84 -27.70
CA PRO A 223 6.27 8.87 -27.89
C PRO A 223 6.93 10.07 -27.19
N GLY A 224 8.00 9.80 -26.45
CA GLY A 224 8.77 10.81 -25.71
C GLY A 224 8.19 11.22 -24.36
N VAL A 225 7.01 10.74 -23.95
CA VAL A 225 6.55 10.94 -22.56
C VAL A 225 7.38 10.06 -21.65
N PRO A 226 8.13 10.62 -20.68
CA PRO A 226 8.96 9.84 -19.79
C PRO A 226 8.11 9.09 -18.75
N VAL A 227 8.53 7.87 -18.43
CA VAL A 227 7.90 7.00 -17.43
C VAL A 227 8.94 6.63 -16.40
N LEU A 228 8.66 6.88 -15.12
CA LEU A 228 9.57 6.62 -14.01
C LEU A 228 8.99 5.62 -13.02
N SER A 229 9.77 4.60 -12.69
CA SER A 229 9.53 3.70 -11.57
C SER A 229 10.13 4.29 -10.29
N ILE A 230 9.25 4.60 -9.33
CA ILE A 230 9.61 4.96 -7.95
C ILE A 230 8.88 3.99 -7.02
N PRO A 231 9.58 2.99 -6.44
CA PRO A 231 8.93 2.02 -5.57
C PRO A 231 8.36 2.64 -4.30
N ASN A 232 7.73 1.81 -3.48
CA ASN A 232 7.55 2.17 -2.08
C ASN A 232 8.91 2.25 -1.38
N GLY A 233 8.91 2.77 -0.15
CA GLY A 233 10.13 2.99 0.61
C GLY A 233 9.84 3.09 2.09
N TYR A 234 10.91 3.06 2.89
CA TYR A 234 10.88 3.31 4.33
C TYR A 234 11.27 4.75 4.63
N ASP A 235 10.83 5.28 5.77
CA ASP A 235 11.26 6.60 6.23
C ASP A 235 12.21 6.41 7.43
N GLU A 236 13.41 6.96 7.34
CA GLU A 236 14.41 6.88 8.41
C GLU A 236 13.89 7.51 9.71
N ALA A 237 13.05 8.55 9.60
CA ALA A 237 12.42 9.18 10.75
C ALA A 237 11.53 8.23 11.56
N ASP A 238 10.96 7.19 10.93
CA ASP A 238 10.12 6.20 11.63
C ASP A 238 10.98 5.29 12.53
N PHE A 239 12.29 5.14 12.24
CA PHE A 239 13.23 4.30 12.98
C PHE A 239 13.99 5.05 14.08
N ALA A 240 13.99 6.39 14.08
CA ALA A 240 14.77 7.20 15.01
C ALA A 240 14.44 6.90 16.49
N ASP A 241 13.16 6.67 16.78
CA ASP A 241 12.67 6.35 18.14
C ASP A 241 12.46 4.84 18.36
N ALA A 242 12.71 4.01 17.35
CA ALA A 242 12.48 2.57 17.43
C ALA A 242 13.68 1.88 18.09
N THR A 243 13.57 1.63 19.39
CA THR A 243 14.56 0.80 20.10
C THR A 243 14.19 -0.68 19.96
N ALA A 244 15.16 -1.50 19.54
CA ALA A 244 14.96 -2.94 19.45
C ALA A 244 14.57 -3.51 20.83
N ARG A 245 13.53 -4.34 20.85
CA ARG A 245 13.15 -5.07 22.06
C ARG A 245 14.28 -5.98 22.52
N GLU A 246 14.44 -6.12 23.84
CA GLU A 246 15.36 -7.10 24.42
C GLU A 246 15.09 -8.52 23.91
N ARG A 247 16.20 -9.24 23.75
CA ARG A 247 16.24 -10.59 23.21
C ARG A 247 16.52 -11.58 24.33
N SER A 248 15.78 -12.69 24.34
CA SER A 248 16.11 -13.83 25.19
C SER A 248 17.33 -14.56 24.62
N PRO A 249 18.38 -14.82 25.40
CA PRO A 249 19.52 -15.63 24.95
C PRO A 249 19.08 -17.01 24.48
N GLY A 250 19.65 -17.49 23.37
CA GLY A 250 19.40 -18.83 22.83
C GLY A 250 18.15 -18.99 21.95
N GLU A 251 17.24 -18.01 21.94
CA GLU A 251 16.09 -18.00 21.04
C GLU A 251 16.45 -17.56 19.62
N PHE A 252 15.76 -18.14 18.63
CA PHE A 252 15.76 -17.69 17.24
C PHE A 252 14.37 -17.15 16.92
N ARG A 253 14.24 -15.83 16.81
CA ARG A 253 12.94 -15.14 16.67
C ARG A 253 12.65 -14.78 15.23
N ILE A 254 11.55 -15.32 14.70
CA ILE A 254 10.99 -14.94 13.40
C ILE A 254 9.82 -13.98 13.62
N VAL A 255 9.85 -12.82 12.97
CA VAL A 255 8.78 -11.81 13.09
C VAL A 255 8.08 -11.60 11.77
N HIS A 256 6.75 -11.64 11.79
CA HIS A 256 5.90 -11.14 10.70
C HIS A 256 5.15 -9.90 11.18
N ALA A 257 5.49 -8.72 10.66
CA ALA A 257 4.77 -7.48 10.91
C ALA A 257 3.82 -7.16 9.75
N GLY A 258 2.52 -7.28 9.99
CA GLY A 258 1.51 -7.10 8.96
C GLY A 258 0.18 -7.75 9.31
N THR A 259 -0.76 -7.62 8.39
CA THR A 259 -2.06 -8.30 8.50
C THR A 259 -2.12 -9.46 7.51
N PHE A 260 -2.49 -10.65 7.99
CA PHE A 260 -2.85 -11.77 7.14
C PHE A 260 -4.29 -11.59 6.66
N TYR A 261 -4.48 -11.35 5.36
CA TYR A 261 -5.79 -11.24 4.74
C TYR A 261 -5.78 -11.75 3.30
N GLY A 262 -6.96 -12.09 2.77
CA GLY A 262 -7.12 -12.56 1.40
C GLY A 262 -6.34 -13.84 1.14
N ASN A 263 -5.42 -13.79 0.17
CA ASN A 263 -4.61 -14.92 -0.28
C ASN A 263 -3.21 -14.99 0.37
N ARG A 264 -2.91 -14.10 1.34
CA ARG A 264 -1.66 -14.15 2.11
C ARG A 264 -1.78 -15.22 3.20
N SER A 265 -1.45 -16.46 2.86
CA SER A 265 -1.60 -17.60 3.77
C SER A 265 -0.31 -17.90 4.54
N PRO A 266 -0.35 -18.04 5.88
CA PRO A 266 0.78 -18.54 6.65
C PRO A 266 0.93 -20.07 6.62
N ASP A 267 0.01 -20.80 5.96
CA ASP A 267 -0.07 -22.27 6.03
C ASP A 267 1.24 -22.97 5.66
N SER A 268 1.85 -22.61 4.54
CA SER A 268 3.11 -23.22 4.09
C SER A 268 4.26 -22.99 5.07
N PHE A 269 4.33 -21.80 5.64
CA PHE A 269 5.30 -21.48 6.69
C PHE A 269 5.12 -22.39 7.91
N LEU A 270 3.89 -22.48 8.41
CA LEU A 270 3.57 -23.25 9.61
C LEU A 270 3.81 -24.75 9.41
N ARG A 271 3.45 -25.30 8.24
CA ARG A 271 3.76 -26.69 7.88
C ARG A 271 5.26 -26.93 7.81
N GLY A 272 6.03 -25.98 7.26
CA GLY A 272 7.48 -26.05 7.25
C GLY A 272 8.09 -26.05 8.65
N VAL A 273 7.52 -25.29 9.58
CA VAL A 273 7.92 -25.31 11.00
C VAL A 273 7.60 -26.66 11.65
N GLU A 274 6.42 -27.22 11.40
CA GLU A 274 6.06 -28.58 11.88
C GLU A 274 7.05 -29.63 11.38
N GLN A 275 7.40 -29.58 10.09
CA GLN A 275 8.37 -30.49 9.47
C GLN A 275 9.79 -30.28 10.01
N LEU A 276 10.21 -29.04 10.27
CA LEU A 276 11.47 -28.76 10.95
C LEU A 276 11.52 -29.45 12.31
N PHE A 277 10.45 -29.40 13.10
CA PHE A 277 10.42 -30.03 14.42
C PHE A 277 10.37 -31.56 14.37
N GLN A 278 9.82 -32.14 13.30
CA GLN A 278 9.91 -33.58 13.05
C GLN A 278 11.34 -34.00 12.76
N ASN A 279 12.07 -33.23 11.94
CA ASN A 279 13.44 -33.52 11.55
C ASN A 279 14.45 -33.19 12.66
N GLU A 280 14.21 -32.11 13.39
CA GLU A 280 15.09 -31.54 14.42
C GLU A 280 14.29 -31.12 15.67
N PRO A 281 13.92 -32.08 16.55
CA PRO A 281 13.09 -31.80 17.72
C PRO A 281 13.65 -30.71 18.66
N GLN A 282 14.98 -30.58 18.75
CA GLN A 282 15.65 -29.54 19.54
C GLN A 282 15.36 -28.10 19.05
N ALA A 283 15.02 -27.92 17.76
CA ALA A 283 14.71 -26.60 17.22
C ALA A 283 13.49 -25.96 17.92
N ARG A 284 12.57 -26.78 18.44
CA ARG A 284 11.38 -26.33 19.19
C ARG A 284 11.73 -25.51 20.44
N GLN A 285 12.84 -25.81 21.09
CA GLN A 285 13.26 -25.08 22.30
C GLN A 285 13.72 -23.66 21.98
N ARG A 286 14.24 -23.44 20.76
CA ARG A 286 14.86 -22.18 20.33
C ARG A 286 13.93 -21.32 19.48
N LEU A 287 13.14 -21.92 18.59
CA LEU A 287 12.34 -21.17 17.63
C LEU A 287 11.15 -20.47 18.29
N ARG A 288 11.01 -19.16 18.04
CA ARG A 288 9.85 -18.35 18.40
C ARG A 288 9.34 -17.60 17.19
N ILE A 289 8.03 -17.59 16.98
CA ILE A 289 7.35 -16.90 15.89
C ILE A 289 6.47 -15.82 16.49
N ARG A 290 6.67 -14.56 16.10
CA ARG A 290 5.79 -13.45 16.50
C ARG A 290 5.02 -12.90 15.31
N LEU A 291 3.71 -12.90 15.41
CA LEU A 291 2.81 -12.27 14.45
C LEU A 291 2.36 -10.92 15.02
N VAL A 292 2.88 -9.85 14.41
CA VAL A 292 2.68 -8.47 14.83
C VAL A 292 1.68 -7.79 13.90
N GLY A 293 0.42 -7.77 14.33
CA GLY A 293 -0.69 -7.21 13.55
C GLY A 293 -1.94 -8.07 13.62
N ASN A 294 -2.94 -7.66 12.84
CA ASN A 294 -4.23 -8.35 12.82
C ASN A 294 -4.17 -9.64 12.00
N VAL A 295 -4.91 -10.65 12.42
CA VAL A 295 -5.13 -11.86 11.65
C VAL A 295 -6.55 -11.85 11.13
N GLY A 296 -6.73 -12.07 9.83
CA GLY A 296 -8.06 -12.23 9.25
C GLY A 296 -8.73 -13.49 9.78
N SER A 297 -10.04 -13.42 10.05
CA SER A 297 -10.84 -14.53 10.63
C SER A 297 -10.68 -15.87 9.90
N ARG A 298 -10.36 -15.84 8.59
CA ARG A 298 -10.03 -17.03 7.78
C ARG A 298 -8.91 -17.88 8.39
N PHE A 299 -7.92 -17.26 9.02
CA PHE A 299 -6.71 -17.93 9.49
C PHE A 299 -6.76 -18.26 11.00
N GLU A 300 -7.79 -17.83 11.72
CA GLU A 300 -7.89 -18.04 13.17
C GLU A 300 -7.87 -19.52 13.56
N SER A 301 -8.64 -20.35 12.85
CA SER A 301 -8.67 -21.80 13.10
C SER A 301 -7.32 -22.47 12.83
N LEU A 302 -6.61 -22.02 11.78
CA LEU A 302 -5.30 -22.53 11.42
C LEU A 302 -4.27 -22.19 12.51
N LEU A 303 -4.21 -20.92 12.93
CA LEU A 303 -3.27 -20.47 13.96
C LEU A 303 -3.56 -21.10 15.31
N SER A 304 -4.84 -21.20 15.71
CA SER A 304 -5.24 -21.80 16.98
C SER A 304 -4.91 -23.31 17.02
N SER A 305 -5.08 -24.01 15.90
CA SER A 305 -4.68 -25.42 15.76
C SER A 305 -3.16 -25.61 15.79
N PHE A 306 -2.40 -24.66 15.26
CA PHE A 306 -0.94 -24.67 15.36
C PHE A 306 -0.49 -24.45 16.82
N GLU A 307 -1.06 -23.45 17.50
CA GLU A 307 -0.76 -23.15 18.91
C GLU A 307 -1.07 -24.31 19.85
N SER A 308 -2.20 -25.01 19.64
CA SER A 308 -2.57 -26.15 20.48
C SER A 308 -1.61 -27.33 20.33
N ARG A 309 -1.09 -27.56 19.12
CA ARG A 309 -0.08 -28.60 18.84
C ARG A 309 1.32 -28.21 19.33
N LEU A 310 1.65 -26.93 19.25
CA LEU A 310 2.98 -26.39 19.51
C LEU A 310 2.92 -25.18 20.48
N PRO A 311 2.51 -25.39 21.75
CA PRO A 311 2.40 -24.31 22.72
C PRO A 311 3.76 -23.62 22.95
N GLY A 312 3.74 -22.29 23.05
CA GLY A 312 4.92 -21.45 23.29
C GLY A 312 5.77 -21.14 22.05
N VAL A 313 5.43 -21.68 20.88
CA VAL A 313 6.17 -21.40 19.63
C VAL A 313 5.63 -20.16 18.91
N LEU A 314 4.31 -19.99 18.89
CA LEU A 314 3.64 -18.87 18.21
C LEU A 314 3.11 -17.86 19.23
N GLU A 315 3.40 -16.58 19.00
CA GLU A 315 2.86 -15.45 19.75
C GLU A 315 2.14 -14.49 18.81
N ARG A 316 0.91 -14.09 19.18
CA ARG A 316 0.09 -13.13 18.42
C ARG A 316 -0.10 -11.87 19.25
N THR A 317 0.38 -10.73 18.76
CA THR A 317 0.25 -9.46 19.50
C THR A 317 -1.07 -8.73 19.23
N GLY A 318 -1.75 -9.07 18.12
CA GLY A 318 -2.81 -8.25 17.57
C GLY A 318 -2.28 -6.93 17.00
N TYR A 319 -3.18 -5.97 16.77
CA TYR A 319 -2.80 -4.62 16.34
C TYR A 319 -1.91 -3.92 17.37
N VAL A 320 -0.80 -3.35 16.90
CA VAL A 320 0.08 -2.49 17.69
C VAL A 320 0.40 -1.23 16.88
N GLU A 321 0.74 -0.16 17.60
CA GLU A 321 1.22 1.08 17.01
C GLU A 321 2.48 0.86 16.17
N HIS A 322 2.65 1.68 15.12
CA HIS A 322 3.70 1.46 14.12
C HIS A 322 5.11 1.41 14.72
N HIS A 323 5.45 2.32 15.64
CA HIS A 323 6.75 2.35 16.32
C HIS A 323 7.03 1.05 17.10
N ARG A 324 6.00 0.43 17.70
CA ARG A 324 6.15 -0.85 18.40
C ARG A 324 6.38 -2.00 17.43
N ALA A 325 5.71 -1.96 16.28
CA ALA A 325 5.96 -2.94 15.22
C ALA A 325 7.41 -2.85 14.72
N LEU A 326 7.97 -1.64 14.56
CA LEU A 326 9.37 -1.45 14.19
C LEU A 326 10.34 -1.99 15.27
N ALA A 327 10.05 -1.78 16.55
CA ALA A 327 10.84 -2.36 17.64
C ALA A 327 10.88 -3.90 17.60
N GLU A 328 9.76 -4.55 17.25
CA GLU A 328 9.69 -6.00 17.07
C GLU A 328 10.47 -6.46 15.82
N ILE A 329 10.36 -5.73 14.70
CA ILE A 329 11.13 -5.99 13.47
C ILE A 329 12.63 -5.90 13.74
N LEU A 330 13.09 -4.87 14.44
CA LEU A 330 14.50 -4.67 14.78
C LEU A 330 15.03 -5.76 15.73
N ALA A 331 14.18 -6.33 16.57
CA ALA A 331 14.52 -7.40 17.50
C ALA A 331 14.55 -8.80 16.88
N ALA A 332 14.11 -8.96 15.63
CA ALA A 332 14.02 -10.25 14.96
C ALA A 332 15.41 -10.83 14.59
N ASP A 333 15.51 -12.16 14.58
CA ASP A 333 16.62 -12.88 13.92
C ASP A 333 16.37 -13.07 12.44
N ALA A 334 15.10 -13.23 12.07
CA ALA A 334 14.65 -13.27 10.70
C ALA A 334 13.24 -12.67 10.58
N LEU A 335 12.93 -12.16 9.41
CA LEU A 335 11.66 -11.54 9.10
C LEU A 335 10.90 -12.41 8.11
N LEU A 336 9.63 -12.68 8.38
CA LEU A 336 8.74 -13.38 7.47
C LEU A 336 7.91 -12.35 6.71
N LEU A 337 8.06 -12.34 5.38
CA LEU A 337 7.23 -11.58 4.46
C LEU A 337 6.37 -12.55 3.66
N VAL A 338 5.05 -12.35 3.68
CA VAL A 338 4.12 -13.17 2.90
C VAL A 338 3.40 -12.28 1.88
N ILE A 339 3.67 -12.53 0.60
CA ILE A 339 2.99 -11.89 -0.52
C ILE A 339 2.08 -12.94 -1.13
N GLY A 340 0.77 -12.69 -1.09
CA GLY A 340 -0.23 -13.66 -1.50
C GLY A 340 -0.41 -13.69 -3.02
N GLY A 341 -0.75 -14.86 -3.55
CA GLY A 341 -1.19 -15.06 -4.93
C GLY A 341 -0.37 -16.09 -5.69
N ASP A 342 -1.04 -17.09 -6.25
CA ASP A 342 -0.45 -18.21 -7.00
C ASP A 342 -0.30 -17.88 -8.51
N SER A 343 -0.27 -16.59 -8.88
CA SER A 343 -0.43 -16.15 -10.27
C SER A 343 0.55 -15.07 -10.70
N GLU A 344 0.79 -14.98 -12.02
CA GLU A 344 1.57 -13.96 -12.72
C GLU A 344 1.25 -12.52 -12.28
N GLY A 345 0.04 -12.26 -11.78
CA GLY A 345 -0.38 -10.97 -11.24
C GLY A 345 0.28 -10.56 -9.91
N ALA A 346 0.74 -11.52 -9.10
CA ALA A 346 1.45 -11.24 -7.84
C ALA A 346 2.93 -10.90 -8.07
N ALA A 347 3.47 -11.16 -9.26
CA ALA A 347 4.89 -10.97 -9.58
C ALA A 347 5.33 -9.50 -9.46
N GLY A 348 4.45 -8.54 -9.76
CA GLY A 348 4.75 -7.11 -9.67
C GLY A 348 4.41 -6.46 -8.32
N VAL A 349 3.93 -7.22 -7.32
CA VAL A 349 3.47 -6.63 -6.05
C VAL A 349 4.62 -6.37 -5.09
N MET A 350 4.94 -5.10 -4.86
CA MET A 350 5.92 -4.68 -3.85
C MET A 350 5.22 -4.03 -2.64
N THR A 351 5.08 -4.80 -1.56
CA THR A 351 4.48 -4.28 -0.32
C THR A 351 5.38 -3.28 0.38
N GLY A 352 4.79 -2.28 1.05
CA GLY A 352 5.57 -1.30 1.82
C GLY A 352 6.46 -1.91 2.92
N LYS A 353 6.05 -3.06 3.49
CA LYS A 353 6.78 -3.74 4.57
C LYS A 353 8.13 -4.30 4.14
N LEU A 354 8.30 -4.61 2.86
CA LEU A 354 9.59 -5.06 2.33
C LEU A 354 10.69 -4.03 2.59
N PHE A 355 10.40 -2.74 2.44
CA PHE A 355 11.41 -1.68 2.58
C PHE A 355 11.78 -1.42 4.04
N GLU A 356 10.83 -1.52 4.97
CA GLU A 356 11.11 -1.49 6.41
C GLU A 356 12.00 -2.67 6.81
N TYR A 357 11.75 -3.86 6.25
CA TYR A 357 12.54 -5.06 6.52
C TYR A 357 13.97 -4.95 5.99
N LEU A 358 14.12 -4.44 4.75
CA LEU A 358 15.44 -4.14 4.17
C LEU A 358 16.22 -3.18 5.07
N ARG A 359 15.57 -2.09 5.52
CA ARG A 359 16.18 -1.13 6.44
C ARG A 359 16.54 -1.74 7.80
N ALA A 360 15.73 -2.65 8.31
CA ALA A 360 16.00 -3.31 9.59
C ALA A 360 17.27 -4.20 9.55
N GLY A 361 17.77 -4.54 8.36
CA GLY A 361 19.00 -5.32 8.20
C GLY A 361 18.90 -6.74 8.74
N ARG A 362 17.69 -7.32 8.77
CA ARG A 362 17.45 -8.71 9.20
C ARG A 362 17.19 -9.60 7.99
N PRO A 363 17.67 -10.87 8.00
CA PRO A 363 17.33 -11.86 6.98
C PRO A 363 15.84 -11.91 6.69
N ILE A 364 15.46 -11.88 5.42
CA ILE A 364 14.05 -11.90 5.00
C ILE A 364 13.72 -13.24 4.36
N LEU A 365 12.79 -13.99 4.94
CA LEU A 365 12.13 -15.10 4.29
C LEU A 365 10.88 -14.56 3.60
N LEU A 366 10.92 -14.50 2.27
CA LEU A 366 9.75 -14.20 1.45
C LEU A 366 9.04 -15.50 1.07
N LEU A 367 7.76 -15.60 1.40
CA LEU A 367 6.84 -16.57 0.78
C LEU A 367 5.99 -15.86 -0.27
N GLY A 368 6.22 -16.21 -1.53
CA GLY A 368 5.59 -15.60 -2.70
C GLY A 368 6.23 -16.06 -3.99
N ALA A 369 5.91 -15.44 -5.13
CA ALA A 369 6.46 -15.82 -6.43
C ALA A 369 8.01 -15.65 -6.46
N PRO A 370 8.81 -16.72 -6.61
CA PRO A 370 10.28 -16.62 -6.61
C PRO A 370 10.85 -15.80 -7.78
N SER A 371 10.11 -15.70 -8.89
CA SER A 371 10.43 -14.87 -10.06
C SER A 371 9.93 -13.42 -9.93
N GLY A 372 9.11 -13.10 -8.93
CA GLY A 372 8.53 -11.77 -8.73
C GLY A 372 9.54 -10.71 -8.31
N GLU A 373 9.15 -9.44 -8.44
CA GLU A 373 9.98 -8.27 -8.17
C GLU A 373 10.47 -8.19 -6.72
N ALA A 374 9.62 -8.58 -5.74
CA ALA A 374 10.05 -8.65 -4.35
C ALA A 374 11.21 -9.64 -4.16
N ALA A 375 11.14 -10.81 -4.81
CA ALA A 375 12.22 -11.80 -4.79
C ALA A 375 13.46 -11.32 -5.54
N GLN A 376 13.29 -10.62 -6.67
CA GLN A 376 14.40 -9.99 -7.39
C GLN A 376 15.10 -8.93 -6.54
N LEU A 377 14.33 -8.12 -5.78
CA LEU A 377 14.89 -7.14 -4.87
C LEU A 377 15.69 -7.79 -3.74
N LEU A 378 15.18 -8.87 -3.13
CA LEU A 378 15.93 -9.63 -2.11
C LEU A 378 17.24 -10.18 -2.66
N ARG A 379 17.24 -10.74 -3.88
CA ARG A 379 18.47 -11.21 -4.54
C ARG A 379 19.45 -10.07 -4.82
N LYS A 380 18.96 -8.95 -5.35
CA LYS A 380 19.79 -7.77 -5.67
C LYS A 380 20.45 -7.17 -4.43
N THR A 381 19.77 -7.20 -3.29
CA THR A 381 20.25 -6.64 -2.02
C THR A 381 20.98 -7.67 -1.14
N GLY A 382 20.94 -8.96 -1.49
CA GLY A 382 21.46 -10.04 -0.64
C GLY A 382 20.71 -10.15 0.70
N ALA A 383 19.47 -9.65 0.77
CA ALA A 383 18.78 -9.46 2.04
C ALA A 383 18.04 -10.70 2.55
N GLY A 384 17.90 -11.74 1.74
CA GLY A 384 17.07 -12.88 2.10
C GLY A 384 16.84 -13.89 0.99
N ASP A 385 16.00 -14.87 1.30
CA ASP A 385 15.61 -15.97 0.44
C ASP A 385 14.11 -15.88 0.11
N ALA A 386 13.74 -16.24 -1.12
CA ALA A 386 12.36 -16.26 -1.59
C ALA A 386 11.96 -17.69 -1.96
N LEU A 387 10.89 -18.18 -1.33
CA LEU A 387 10.33 -19.52 -1.55
C LEU A 387 8.89 -19.43 -2.03
N ASP A 388 8.48 -20.43 -2.81
CA ASP A 388 7.11 -20.54 -3.27
C ASP A 388 6.14 -20.90 -2.12
N HIS A 389 4.88 -20.52 -2.28
CA HIS A 389 3.83 -20.79 -1.29
C HIS A 389 3.50 -22.28 -1.15
N ASN A 390 3.89 -23.15 -2.07
CA ASN A 390 3.58 -24.59 -2.02
C ASN A 390 4.72 -25.48 -1.53
N GLU A 391 5.79 -24.92 -0.96
CA GLU A 391 7.02 -25.66 -0.65
C GLU A 391 7.38 -25.70 0.86
N PRO A 392 6.57 -26.32 1.74
CA PRO A 392 6.87 -26.43 3.18
C PRO A 392 8.22 -27.07 3.49
N SER A 393 8.63 -28.08 2.70
CA SER A 393 9.93 -28.76 2.88
C SER A 393 11.11 -27.80 2.69
N GLN A 394 11.00 -26.84 1.77
CA GLN A 394 12.03 -25.84 1.55
C GLN A 394 12.08 -24.83 2.69
N VAL A 395 10.93 -24.47 3.28
CA VAL A 395 10.87 -23.66 4.49
C VAL A 395 11.60 -24.37 5.63
N ALA A 396 11.31 -25.65 5.88
CA ALA A 396 11.96 -26.43 6.94
C ALA A 396 13.49 -26.45 6.77
N ALA A 397 13.97 -26.77 5.55
CA ALA A 397 15.39 -26.81 5.24
C ALA A 397 16.07 -25.44 5.39
N LEU A 398 15.40 -24.36 4.97
CA LEU A 398 15.92 -23.00 5.11
C LEU A 398 16.06 -22.61 6.58
N LEU A 399 15.01 -22.85 7.39
CA LEU A 399 15.01 -22.52 8.81
C LEU A 399 16.10 -23.28 9.57
N SER A 400 16.30 -24.56 9.26
CA SER A 400 17.41 -25.36 9.81
C SER A 400 18.77 -24.68 9.55
N ARG A 401 19.06 -24.34 8.28
CA ARG A 401 20.31 -23.65 7.91
C ARG A 401 20.47 -22.31 8.62
N TRP A 402 19.42 -21.50 8.69
CA TRP A 402 19.46 -20.19 9.33
C TRP A 402 19.68 -20.30 10.84
N MET A 403 19.00 -21.24 11.52
CA MET A 403 19.18 -21.51 12.94
C MET A 403 20.57 -22.07 13.29
N ALA A 404 21.24 -22.70 12.32
CA ALA A 404 22.63 -23.14 12.39
C ALA A 404 23.65 -22.02 12.08
N GLY A 405 23.19 -20.79 11.82
CA GLY A 405 24.06 -19.62 11.61
C GLY A 405 24.36 -19.27 10.16
N ALA A 406 23.74 -19.97 9.19
CA ALA A 406 23.89 -19.68 7.75
C ALA A 406 22.86 -18.67 7.22
N ALA A 407 22.22 -17.89 8.09
CA ALA A 407 21.35 -16.80 7.66
C ALA A 407 22.19 -15.71 6.98
N PRO A 408 21.66 -15.05 5.92
CA PRO A 408 22.36 -13.93 5.29
C PRO A 408 22.62 -12.82 6.31
N ARG A 409 23.56 -11.92 6.01
CA ARG A 409 23.81 -10.73 6.82
C ARG A 409 23.56 -9.49 5.96
N PRO A 410 22.28 -9.07 5.83
CA PRO A 410 21.94 -7.94 5.00
C PRO A 410 22.65 -6.68 5.49
N VAL A 411 23.17 -5.90 4.55
CA VAL A 411 23.85 -4.63 4.84
C VAL A 411 22.81 -3.50 4.74
N PRO A 412 22.48 -2.79 5.82
CA PRO A 412 21.42 -1.76 5.82
C PRO A 412 21.60 -0.67 4.76
N GLU A 413 22.85 -0.34 4.40
CA GLU A 413 23.17 0.64 3.36
C GLU A 413 22.59 0.26 1.99
N SER A 414 22.37 -1.04 1.71
CA SER A 414 21.68 -1.50 0.50
C SER A 414 20.24 -1.00 0.41
N ALA A 415 19.64 -0.63 1.55
CA ALA A 415 18.31 -0.05 1.62
C ALA A 415 18.31 1.46 1.34
N ALA A 416 19.42 2.19 1.45
CA ALA A 416 19.46 3.66 1.36
C ALA A 416 18.79 4.23 0.09
N ALA A 417 18.87 3.53 -1.04
CA ALA A 417 18.20 3.93 -2.29
C ALA A 417 16.65 3.90 -2.23
N TYR A 418 16.09 3.26 -1.21
CA TYR A 418 14.65 3.10 -0.96
C TYR A 418 14.16 3.93 0.23
N GLU A 419 15.02 4.78 0.77
CA GLU A 419 14.68 5.77 1.78
C GLU A 419 13.78 6.85 1.17
N ARG A 420 12.71 7.25 1.88
CA ARG A 420 11.66 8.12 1.33
C ARG A 420 12.17 9.48 0.89
N ARG A 421 13.17 10.05 1.57
CA ARG A 421 13.80 11.32 1.16
C ARG A 421 14.59 11.13 -0.13
N ALA A 422 15.39 10.06 -0.27
CA ALA A 422 16.05 9.73 -1.54
C ALA A 422 15.05 9.52 -2.70
N LEU A 423 13.94 8.81 -2.46
CA LEU A 423 12.89 8.62 -3.46
C LEU A 423 12.17 9.93 -3.81
N ALA A 424 12.01 10.86 -2.85
CA ALA A 424 11.48 12.20 -3.11
C ALA A 424 12.45 13.04 -3.95
N GLY A 425 13.76 12.88 -3.78
CA GLY A 425 14.77 13.49 -4.63
C GLY A 425 14.65 13.05 -6.09
N ARG A 426 14.56 11.72 -6.32
CA ARG A 426 14.31 11.15 -7.65
C ARG A 426 13.00 11.65 -8.28
N LEU A 427 11.94 11.77 -7.47
CA LEU A 427 10.69 12.38 -7.94
C LEU A 427 10.93 13.84 -8.32
N GLY A 428 11.64 14.60 -7.49
CA GLY A 428 11.88 16.02 -7.72
C GLY A 428 12.65 16.29 -9.01
N GLU A 429 13.72 15.54 -9.26
CA GLU A 429 14.47 15.57 -10.53
C GLU A 429 13.56 15.27 -11.71
N PHE A 430 12.71 14.25 -11.60
CA PHE A 430 11.76 13.88 -12.65
C PHE A 430 10.71 14.96 -12.92
N LEU A 431 10.15 15.56 -11.86
CA LEU A 431 9.21 16.67 -12.00
C LEU A 431 9.87 17.87 -12.69
N GLY A 432 11.12 18.18 -12.33
CA GLY A 432 11.91 19.23 -12.98
C GLY A 432 12.15 18.93 -14.47
N ALA A 433 12.56 17.72 -14.80
CA ALA A 433 12.78 17.30 -16.19
C ALA A 433 11.49 17.36 -17.03
N VAL A 434 10.35 16.93 -16.48
CA VAL A 434 9.05 17.04 -17.16
C VAL A 434 8.65 18.51 -17.35
N HIS A 435 8.91 19.36 -16.35
CA HIS A 435 8.66 20.79 -16.43
C HIS A 435 9.49 21.45 -17.54
N ASP A 436 10.80 21.23 -17.56
CA ASP A 436 11.71 21.80 -18.57
C ASP A 436 11.37 21.31 -19.98
N ARG A 437 11.04 20.02 -20.14
CA ARG A 437 10.60 19.43 -21.41
C ARG A 437 9.31 20.08 -21.91
N PHE A 438 8.34 20.32 -21.03
CA PHE A 438 7.07 20.95 -21.40
C PHE A 438 7.25 22.39 -21.88
N HIS A 439 8.21 23.14 -21.30
CA HIS A 439 8.47 24.53 -21.63
C HIS A 439 9.57 24.75 -22.70
N GLY A 440 10.20 23.70 -23.22
CA GLY A 440 11.01 23.77 -24.43
C GLY A 440 12.52 23.96 -24.23
N ARG A 441 13.13 23.17 -23.35
CA ARG A 441 14.56 22.82 -23.51
C ARG A 441 14.67 21.44 -24.16
N ASN A 442 15.18 21.43 -25.39
CA ASN A 442 15.55 20.23 -26.16
C ASN A 442 16.62 19.42 -25.44
#